data_AF-A0A7S2DPE2-F1
#
_entry.id   AF-A0A7S2DPE2-F1
#
_cell.length_a   1.000
_cell.length_b   1.000
_cell.length_c   1.000
_cell.angle_alpha   90.00
_cell.angle_beta   90.00
_cell.angle_gamma   90.00
#
_symmetry.space_group_name_H-M   'P 1'
#
loop_
_entity.id
_entity.type
_entity.pdbx_description
1 polymer ?
#
loop_
_entity_poly.entity_id
_entity_poly.type
_entity_poly.pdbx_seq_one_letter_code
_entity_poly.pdbx_strand_id
1 'polypeptide(L)'
;EGQKVAVKVQRASVAKQVVLDWQCLKSLLDVGNSLWKRTDDISLIADTAITGIMEELDYHKEAANALLFLERHKSQPWITAPRFLPKYTGPVGSARVLT
;
A
#
# COMPACT_ATOMS: atom_id res chain seq x y z
N GLU A 1 15.16 -9.75 -24.10
CA GLU A 1 15.42 -10.58 -22.91
C GLU A 1 16.80 -10.18 -22.38
N GLY A 2 16.98 -10.06 -21.07
CA GLY A 2 18.19 -9.47 -20.46
C GLY A 2 18.03 -8.05 -19.88
N GLN A 3 16.80 -7.52 -19.83
CA GLN A 3 16.53 -6.26 -19.13
C GLN A 3 16.56 -6.49 -17.61
N LYS A 4 17.29 -5.66 -16.87
CA LYS A 4 17.25 -5.67 -15.40
C LYS A 4 15.89 -5.12 -14.94
N VAL A 5 15.18 -5.90 -14.14
CA VAL A 5 13.86 -5.55 -13.61
C VAL A 5 13.87 -5.64 -12.09
N ALA A 6 13.05 -4.82 -11.45
CA ALA A 6 12.75 -4.92 -10.03
C ALA A 6 11.39 -5.62 -9.87
N VAL A 7 11.37 -6.68 -9.07
CA VAL A 7 10.20 -7.54 -8.86
C VAL A 7 9.75 -7.37 -7.41
N LYS A 8 8.58 -6.74 -7.21
CA LYS A 8 7.96 -6.58 -5.90
C LYS A 8 7.01 -7.76 -5.66
N VAL A 9 7.34 -8.59 -4.67
CA VAL A 9 6.56 -9.79 -4.29
C VAL A 9 5.82 -9.51 -2.99
N GLN A 10 4.49 -9.66 -3.01
CA GLN A 10 3.68 -9.53 -1.81
C GLN A 10 3.78 -10.81 -0.96
N ARG A 11 3.95 -10.65 0.36
CA ARG A 11 3.96 -11.78 1.29
C ARG A 11 2.57 -12.42 1.32
N ALA A 12 2.54 -13.75 1.38
CA ALA A 12 1.29 -14.49 1.47
C ALA A 12 0.50 -14.04 2.72
N SER A 13 -0.81 -13.82 2.55
CA SER A 13 -1.74 -13.43 3.62
C SER A 13 -1.44 -12.09 4.30
N VAL A 14 -0.62 -11.21 3.72
CA VAL A 14 -0.26 -9.93 4.33
C VAL A 14 -1.47 -9.05 4.62
N ALA A 15 -2.48 -9.04 3.73
CA ALA A 15 -3.71 -8.26 3.95
C ALA A 15 -4.44 -8.69 5.22
N LYS A 16 -4.54 -10.01 5.46
CA LYS A 16 -5.15 -10.54 6.67
C LYS A 16 -4.34 -10.17 7.92
N GLN A 17 -3.00 -10.27 7.85
CA GLN A 17 -2.13 -9.92 8.97
C GLN A 17 -2.26 -8.43 9.33
N VAL A 18 -2.18 -7.56 8.32
CA VAL A 18 -2.32 -6.11 8.47
C VAL A 18 -3.66 -5.73 9.11
N VAL A 19 -4.76 -6.36 8.70
CA VAL A 19 -6.08 -6.11 9.31
C VAL A 19 -6.12 -6.55 10.78
N LEU A 20 -5.53 -7.69 11.12
CA LEU A 20 -5.45 -8.17 12.50
C LEU A 20 -4.59 -7.25 13.38
N ASP A 21 -3.46 -6.78 12.85
CA ASP A 21 -2.57 -5.85 13.54
C ASP A 21 -3.27 -4.50 13.79
N TRP A 22 -4.01 -4.00 12.80
CA TRP A 22 -4.83 -2.80 12.97
C TRP A 22 -5.92 -2.99 14.03
N GLN A 23 -6.62 -4.12 14.04
CA GLN A 23 -7.63 -4.41 15.07
C GLN A 23 -7.03 -4.44 16.48
N CYS A 24 -5.85 -5.06 16.62
CA CYS A 24 -5.12 -5.11 17.89
C CYS A 24 -4.71 -3.69 18.33
N LEU A 25 -4.10 -2.92 17.42
CA LEU A 25 -3.71 -1.53 17.69
C LEU A 25 -4.91 -0.68 18.09
N LYS A 26 -6.00 -0.73 17.32
CA LYS A 26 -7.23 0.03 17.60
C LYS A 26 -7.78 -0.29 18.98
N SER A 27 -7.87 -1.58 19.33
CA SER A 27 -8.33 -2.02 20.64
C SER A 27 -7.46 -1.47 21.78
N LEU A 28 -6.14 -1.44 21.60
CA LEU A 28 -5.21 -0.88 22.60
C LEU A 28 -5.36 0.64 22.74
N LEU A 29 -5.56 1.35 21.62
CA LEU A 29 -5.77 2.80 21.61
C LEU A 29 -7.09 3.19 22.28
N ASP A 30 -8.17 2.44 22.04
CA ASP A 30 -9.47 2.67 22.66
C ASP A 30 -9.41 2.49 24.18
N VAL A 31 -8.73 1.44 24.65
CA VAL A 31 -8.47 1.21 26.08
C VAL A 31 -7.64 2.36 26.67
N GLY A 32 -6.58 2.79 25.97
CA GLY A 32 -5.74 3.92 26.39
C GLY A 32 -6.52 5.24 26.49
N ASN A 33 -7.38 5.54 25.51
CA ASN A 33 -8.24 6.72 25.53
C ASN A 33 -9.19 6.71 26.72
N SER A 34 -9.81 5.56 27.01
CA SER A 34 -10.70 5.41 28.16
C SER A 34 -9.97 5.57 29.49
N LEU A 35 -8.76 5.01 29.63
CA LEU A 35 -7.98 5.09 30.87
C LEU A 35 -7.43 6.50 31.13
N TRP A 36 -7.02 7.21 30.08
CA TRP A 36 -6.43 8.55 30.19
C TRP A 36 -7.44 9.69 30.05
N LYS A 37 -8.74 9.39 29.91
CA LYS A 37 -9.83 10.36 29.74
C LYS A 37 -9.53 11.40 28.64
N ARG A 38 -8.91 10.93 27.55
CA ARG A 38 -8.62 11.81 26.41
C ARG A 38 -9.91 12.17 25.67
N THR A 39 -10.01 13.43 25.26
CA THR A 39 -11.08 13.91 24.39
C THR A 39 -10.78 13.70 22.90
N ASP A 40 -9.51 13.52 22.56
CA ASP A 40 -9.06 13.34 21.18
C ASP A 40 -9.11 11.86 20.79
N ASP A 41 -9.73 11.57 19.64
CA ASP A 41 -9.84 10.21 19.14
C ASP A 41 -8.55 9.79 18.41
N ILE A 42 -7.56 9.33 19.19
CA ILE A 42 -6.31 8.82 18.62
C ILE A 42 -6.52 7.57 17.73
N SER A 43 -7.67 6.88 17.82
CA SER A 43 -7.97 5.72 16.98
C SER A 43 -8.13 6.11 15.50
N LEU A 44 -8.47 7.38 15.23
CA LEU A 44 -8.56 7.94 13.87
C LEU A 44 -7.21 7.88 13.13
N ILE A 45 -6.09 7.98 13.86
CA ILE A 45 -4.75 7.83 13.27
C ILE A 45 -4.56 6.39 12.77
N ALA A 46 -5.00 5.40 13.54
CA ALA A 46 -4.94 3.99 13.13
C ALA A 46 -5.80 3.72 11.90
N ASP A 47 -6.99 4.35 11.80
CA ASP A 47 -7.88 4.24 10.65
C ASP A 47 -7.29 4.88 9.37
N THR A 48 -6.61 6.01 9.53
CA THR A 48 -5.88 6.65 8.42
C THR A 48 -4.71 5.77 7.96
N ALA A 49 -3.96 5.21 8.92
CA ALA A 49 -2.82 4.35 8.63
C ALA A 49 -3.24 3.07 7.90
N ILE A 50 -4.29 2.37 8.36
CA ILE A 50 -4.75 1.14 7.69
C ILE A 50 -5.27 1.44 6.29
N THR A 51 -5.92 2.58 6.07
CA THR A 51 -6.40 2.98 4.73
C THR A 51 -5.23 3.10 3.76
N GLY A 52 -4.16 3.82 4.15
CA GLY A 52 -2.96 3.95 3.33
C GLY A 52 -2.27 2.61 3.06
N ILE A 53 -2.14 1.76 4.09
CA ILE A 53 -1.53 0.43 3.92
C ILE A 53 -2.36 -0.44 2.96
N MET A 54 -3.69 -0.43 3.09
CA MET A 54 -4.57 -1.22 2.25
C MET A 54 -4.53 -0.77 0.78
N GLU A 55 -4.35 0.53 0.52
CA GLU A 55 -4.11 1.06 -0.83
C GLU A 55 -2.79 0.54 -1.42
N GLU A 56 -1.73 0.44 -0.62
CA GLU A 56 -0.42 -0.10 -1.06
C GLU A 56 -0.46 -1.62 -1.33
N LEU A 57 -1.40 -2.36 -0.75
CA LEU A 57 -1.54 -3.79 -1.00
C LEU A 57 -2.12 -4.09 -2.40
N ASP A 58 -2.71 -3.11 -3.07
CA ASP A 58 -3.19 -3.23 -4.45
C ASP A 58 -2.12 -2.76 -5.45
N TYR A 59 -1.26 -3.70 -5.86
CA TYR A 59 -0.18 -3.41 -6.82
C TYR A 59 -0.69 -3.00 -8.21
N HIS A 60 -1.94 -3.31 -8.58
CA HIS A 60 -2.51 -2.83 -9.84
C HIS A 60 -2.81 -1.32 -9.76
N LYS A 61 -3.36 -0.86 -8.63
CA LYS A 61 -3.51 0.58 -8.37
C LYS A 61 -2.17 1.29 -8.27
N GLU A 62 -1.19 0.71 -7.59
CA GLU A 62 0.17 1.25 -7.51
C GLU A 62 0.78 1.44 -8.91
N ALA A 63 0.66 0.42 -9.77
CA ALA A 63 1.13 0.47 -11.16
C ALA A 63 0.41 1.53 -11.99
N ALA A 64 -0.92 1.65 -11.86
CA ALA A 64 -1.70 2.68 -12.56
C ALA A 64 -1.30 4.09 -12.11
N ASN A 65 -1.08 4.29 -10.81
CA ASN A 65 -0.62 5.56 -10.26
C ASN A 65 0.79 5.92 -10.74
N ALA A 66 1.70 4.94 -10.85
CA ALA A 66 3.04 5.17 -11.40
C ALA A 66 3.01 5.60 -12.88
N LEU A 67 2.12 5.01 -13.68
CA LEU A 67 1.92 5.44 -15.08
C LEU A 67 1.36 6.86 -15.17
N LEU A 68 0.38 7.19 -14.33
CA LEU A 68 -0.18 8.53 -14.25
C LEU A 68 0.87 9.56 -13.78
N PHE A 69 1.73 9.17 -12.84
CA PHE A 69 2.84 10.00 -12.38
C PHE A 69 3.80 10.31 -13.53
N LEU A 70 4.23 9.30 -14.29
CA LEU A 70 5.07 9.49 -15.47
C LEU A 70 4.39 10.41 -16.49
N GLU A 71 3.10 10.22 -16.73
CA GLU A 71 2.34 11.05 -17.65
C GLU A 71 2.30 12.52 -17.24
N ARG A 72 1.99 12.80 -15.98
CA ARG A 72 1.91 14.17 -15.46
C ARG A 72 3.25 14.88 -15.44
N HIS A 73 4.35 14.12 -15.37
CA HIS A 73 5.70 14.65 -15.34
C HIS A 73 6.47 14.50 -16.66
N LYS A 74 5.78 14.21 -17.78
CA LYS A 74 6.40 14.07 -19.12
C LYS A 74 7.26 15.29 -19.53
N SER A 75 6.94 16.49 -19.03
CA SER A 75 7.67 17.73 -19.34
C SER A 75 8.87 18.02 -18.43
N GLN A 76 9.06 17.27 -17.34
CA GLN A 76 10.18 17.45 -16.42
C GLN A 76 11.20 16.30 -16.56
N PRO A 77 12.27 16.45 -17.37
CA PRO A 77 13.19 15.35 -17.69
C PRO A 77 13.99 14.79 -16.50
N TRP A 78 14.05 15.52 -15.39
CA TRP A 78 14.68 15.07 -14.14
C TRP A 78 13.74 14.23 -13.25
N ILE A 79 12.44 14.18 -13.55
CA ILE A 79 11.45 13.37 -12.83
C ILE A 79 11.15 12.15 -13.67
N THR A 80 11.43 10.96 -13.13
CA THR A 80 11.15 9.69 -13.81
C THR A 80 10.78 8.62 -12.80
N ALA A 81 10.13 7.56 -13.29
CA ALA A 81 9.81 6.38 -12.54
C ALA A 81 10.06 5.13 -13.41
N PRO A 82 10.29 3.96 -12.80
CA PRO A 82 10.41 2.71 -13.55
C PRO A 82 9.12 2.40 -14.33
N ARG A 83 9.27 1.82 -15.53
CA ARG A 83 8.15 1.39 -16.36
C ARG A 83 7.52 0.11 -15.80
N PHE A 84 6.19 0.11 -15.68
CA PHE A 84 5.39 -1.07 -15.34
C PHE A 84 5.42 -2.13 -16.46
N LEU A 85 5.51 -3.41 -16.09
CA LEU A 85 5.55 -4.55 -17.00
C LEU A 85 4.35 -5.51 -16.74
N PRO A 86 3.20 -5.30 -17.41
CA PRO A 86 1.98 -6.07 -17.16
C PRO A 86 2.13 -7.58 -17.38
N LYS A 87 2.95 -7.98 -18.35
CA LYS A 87 3.22 -9.40 -18.69
C LYS A 87 3.74 -10.23 -17.52
N TYR A 88 4.25 -9.53 -16.53
CA TYR A 88 4.79 -10.13 -15.35
C TYR A 88 3.88 -9.99 -14.13
N THR A 89 2.81 -9.21 -14.22
CA THR A 89 1.91 -9.00 -13.08
C THR A 89 0.86 -10.10 -13.03
N GLY A 90 0.62 -10.67 -11.85
CA GLY A 90 -0.49 -11.59 -11.67
C GLY A 90 -1.86 -10.94 -11.89
N PRO A 91 -2.92 -11.76 -12.01
CA PRO A 91 -4.27 -11.27 -12.30
C PRO A 91 -4.77 -10.24 -11.29
N VAL A 92 -5.68 -9.37 -11.72
CA VAL A 92 -6.34 -8.38 -10.85
C VAL A 92 -7.00 -9.08 -9.66
N GLY A 93 -6.82 -8.52 -8.46
CA GLY A 93 -7.31 -9.12 -7.22
C GLY A 93 -6.47 -10.30 -6.71
N SER A 94 -5.42 -10.72 -7.43
CA SER A 94 -4.46 -11.67 -6.90
C SER A 94 -3.33 -10.93 -6.18
N ALA A 95 -3.01 -11.40 -4.97
CA ALA A 95 -1.87 -10.99 -4.17
C ALA A 95 -0.52 -11.47 -4.76
N ARG A 96 -0.43 -11.66 -6.09
CA ARG A 96 0.66 -12.40 -6.73
C ARG A 96 1.36 -11.55 -7.79
N VAL A 97 2.51 -11.05 -7.37
CA VAL A 97 3.76 -10.77 -8.10
C VAL A 97 3.67 -9.96 -9.40
N LEU A 98 4.42 -8.84 -9.42
CA LEU A 98 5.11 -8.28 -10.59
C LEU A 98 6.38 -9.12 -10.85
N THR A 99 6.35 -10.10 -11.75
CA THR A 99 7.52 -10.88 -12.21
C THR A 99 8.46 -10.05 -13.11
#